data_AF-A0A645ITX3-F1
#
_entry.id   AF-A0A645ITX3-F1
#
_cell.length_a   1.000
_cell.length_b   1.000
_cell.length_c   1.000
_cell.angle_alpha   90.00
_cell.angle_beta   90.00
_cell.angle_gamma   90.00
#
_symmetry.space_group_name_H-M   'P 1'
#
loop_
_entity.id
_entity.type
_entity.pdbx_description
1 polymer ?
#
loop_
_entity_poly.entity_id
_entity_poly.type
_entity_poly.pdbx_seq_one_letter_code
_entity_poly.pdbx_strand_id
1 'polypeptide(L)'
;MVGRLFAQDPALYAEIIFSTPDRRAMLRDFIESLNRHLDMVDRGDQSAFITEFRKVAEWFGPFSEQAMRESTFLIEKLVHRF
;
A
#
# COMPACT_ATOMS: atom_id res chain seq x y z
N MET A 1 -3.33 8.61 0.86
CA MET A 1 -4.29 9.02 -0.20
C MET A 1 -5.50 8.08 -0.18
N VAL A 2 -6.48 8.34 0.68
CA VAL A 2 -7.74 7.55 0.73
C VAL A 2 -8.94 8.46 0.44
N GLY A 3 -8.91 9.74 0.84
CA GLY A 3 -10.04 10.66 0.64
C GLY A 3 -10.45 10.87 -0.83
N ARG A 4 -9.49 10.98 -1.77
CA ARG A 4 -9.82 11.15 -3.21
C ARG A 4 -10.55 9.95 -3.81
N LEU A 5 -10.34 8.74 -3.27
CA LEU A 5 -11.03 7.54 -3.71
C LEU A 5 -12.54 7.69 -3.53
N PHE A 6 -12.98 8.20 -2.37
CA PHE A 6 -14.37 8.37 -2.01
C PHE A 6 -15.05 9.60 -2.62
N ALA A 7 -14.29 10.48 -3.29
CA ALA A 7 -14.83 11.60 -4.05
C ALA A 7 -15.16 11.22 -5.51
N GLN A 8 -14.88 9.98 -5.92
CA GLN A 8 -15.16 9.46 -7.26
C GLN A 8 -16.47 8.68 -7.31
N ASP A 9 -16.91 8.33 -8.52
CA ASP A 9 -18.14 7.57 -8.75
C ASP A 9 -18.07 6.16 -8.14
N PRO A 10 -18.94 5.79 -7.20
CA PRO A 10 -18.98 4.44 -6.63
C PRO A 10 -19.33 3.36 -7.66
N ALA A 11 -20.10 3.67 -8.71
CA ALA A 11 -20.48 2.69 -9.74
C ALA A 11 -19.25 2.17 -10.50
N LEU A 12 -18.32 3.05 -10.83
CA LEU A 12 -17.05 2.68 -11.47
C LEU A 12 -16.27 1.67 -10.61
N TYR A 13 -16.18 1.89 -9.30
CA TYR A 13 -15.46 0.98 -8.41
C TYR A 13 -16.19 -0.34 -8.21
N ALA A 14 -17.52 -0.34 -8.19
CA ALA A 14 -18.30 -1.58 -8.20
C ALA A 14 -18.02 -2.39 -9.47
N GLU A 15 -18.07 -1.75 -10.64
CA GLU A 15 -17.74 -2.40 -11.91
C GLU A 15 -16.32 -2.96 -11.90
N ILE A 16 -15.33 -2.21 -11.41
CA ILE A 16 -13.94 -2.68 -11.32
C ILE A 16 -13.83 -3.90 -10.40
N ILE A 17 -14.36 -3.83 -9.17
CA ILE A 17 -14.20 -4.87 -8.15
C ILE A 17 -14.96 -6.15 -8.54
N PHE A 18 -16.16 -5.99 -9.09
CA PHE A 18 -17.05 -7.11 -9.41
C PHE A 18 -16.89 -7.63 -10.86
N SER A 19 -16.00 -7.05 -11.67
CA SER A 19 -15.87 -7.43 -13.10
C SER A 19 -15.50 -8.90 -13.31
N THR A 20 -14.69 -9.49 -12.44
CA THR A 20 -14.25 -10.89 -12.56
C THR A 20 -14.14 -11.59 -11.20
N PRO A 21 -14.31 -12.93 -11.14
CA PRO A 21 -14.00 -13.71 -9.95
C PRO A 21 -12.56 -13.51 -9.46
N ASP A 22 -11.59 -13.41 -10.37
CA ASP A 22 -10.17 -13.26 -10.05
C ASP A 22 -9.87 -11.97 -9.29
N ARG A 23 -10.55 -10.85 -9.61
CA ARG A 23 -10.39 -9.61 -8.84
C ARG A 23 -10.89 -9.74 -7.41
N ARG A 24 -11.98 -10.48 -7.21
CA ARG A 24 -12.49 -10.76 -5.86
C ARG A 24 -11.59 -11.73 -5.10
N ALA A 25 -10.99 -12.70 -5.78
CA ALA A 25 -9.99 -13.60 -5.21
C ALA A 25 -8.74 -12.82 -4.79
N MET A 26 -8.22 -11.95 -5.67
CA MET A 26 -7.08 -11.08 -5.36
C MET A 26 -7.34 -10.18 -4.14
N LEU A 27 -8.54 -9.61 -4.01
CA LEU A 27 -8.90 -8.81 -2.84
C LEU A 27 -8.91 -9.66 -1.55
N ARG A 28 -9.42 -10.89 -1.62
CA ARG A 28 -9.37 -11.83 -0.50
C ARG A 28 -7.93 -12.16 -0.12
N ASP A 29 -7.10 -12.52 -1.08
CA ASP A 29 -5.69 -12.90 -0.86
C ASP A 29 -4.91 -11.73 -0.23
N PHE A 30 -5.20 -10.51 -0.65
CA PHE A 30 -4.64 -9.30 -0.06
C PHE A 30 -5.00 -9.17 1.43
N ILE A 31 -6.29 -9.33 1.78
CA ILE A 31 -6.76 -9.26 3.17
C ILE A 31 -6.13 -10.38 4.01
N GLU A 32 -6.08 -11.60 3.47
CA GLU A 32 -5.46 -12.75 4.15
C GLU A 32 -3.96 -12.52 4.37
N SER A 33 -3.27 -11.87 3.42
CA SER A 33 -1.87 -11.48 3.59
C SER A 33 -1.67 -10.51 4.75
N LEU A 34 -2.55 -9.52 4.91
CA LEU A 34 -2.48 -8.60 6.05
C LEU A 34 -2.68 -9.33 7.38
N ASN A 35 -3.67 -10.24 7.44
CA ASN A 35 -3.94 -11.02 8.65
C ASN A 35 -2.74 -11.89 9.06
N ARG A 36 -1.95 -12.40 8.12
CA ARG A 36 -0.73 -13.18 8.43
C ARG A 36 0.34 -12.36 9.15
N HIS A 37 0.37 -11.05 8.95
CA HIS A 37 1.33 -10.15 9.62
C HIS A 37 0.80 -9.56 10.92
N LEU A 38 -0.49 -9.76 11.23
CA LEU A 38 -1.14 -9.18 12.41
C LEU A 38 -0.58 -9.76 13.72
N ASP A 39 -0.34 -11.07 13.77
CA ASP A 39 0.18 -11.76 14.98
C ASP A 39 1.51 -11.16 15.47
N MET A 40 2.38 -10.76 14.55
CA MET A 40 3.64 -10.07 14.85
C MET A 40 3.42 -8.73 15.55
N VAL A 41 2.40 -7.98 15.13
CA VAL A 41 2.04 -6.68 15.72
C VAL A 41 1.43 -6.88 17.10
N ASP A 42 0.49 -7.83 17.23
CA ASP A 42 -0.20 -8.11 18.49
C ASP A 42 0.76 -8.56 19.59
N ARG A 43 1.82 -9.28 19.21
CA ARG A 43 2.88 -9.73 20.14
C ARG A 43 3.96 -8.68 20.39
N GLY A 44 3.96 -7.57 19.66
CA GLY A 44 5.00 -6.56 19.74
C GLY A 44 6.38 -7.05 19.27
N ASP A 45 6.44 -8.01 18.35
CA ASP A 45 7.69 -8.58 17.85
C ASP A 45 8.38 -7.63 16.85
N GLN A 46 9.21 -6.73 17.40
CA GLN A 46 9.96 -5.76 16.62
C GLN A 46 10.98 -6.41 15.68
N SER A 47 11.54 -7.57 16.05
CA SER A 47 12.56 -8.25 15.25
C SER A 47 11.96 -8.85 13.98
N ALA A 48 10.81 -9.51 14.13
CA ALA A 48 10.02 -9.99 13.00
C ALA A 48 9.57 -8.82 12.11
N PHE A 49 9.15 -7.69 12.71
CA PHE A 49 8.73 -6.52 11.94
C PHE A 49 9.86 -5.98 11.06
N ILE A 50 11.05 -5.78 11.65
CA ILE A 50 12.24 -5.31 10.91
C ILE A 50 12.60 -6.30 9.78
N THR A 51 12.46 -7.60 10.04
CA THR A 51 12.75 -8.65 9.05
C THR A 51 11.79 -8.58 7.87
N GLU A 52 10.48 -8.54 8.11
CA GLU A 52 9.49 -8.44 7.04
C GLU A 52 9.59 -7.12 6.29
N PHE A 53 9.85 -6.02 6.99
CA PHE A 53 10.06 -4.71 6.36
C PHE A 53 11.22 -4.74 5.35
N ARG A 54 12.34 -5.37 5.71
CA ARG A 54 13.50 -5.49 4.80
C ARG A 54 13.18 -6.35 3.57
N LYS A 55 12.46 -7.46 3.75
CA LYS A 55 12.02 -8.31 2.62
C LYS A 55 11.15 -7.52 1.64
N VAL A 56 10.20 -6.73 2.15
CA VAL A 56 9.35 -5.89 1.31
C VAL A 56 10.17 -4.81 0.60
N ALA A 57 11.10 -4.16 1.31
CA ALA A 57 11.99 -3.17 0.70
C ALA A 57 12.85 -3.75 -0.44
N GLU A 58 13.37 -4.98 -0.25
CA GLU A 58 14.11 -5.71 -1.27
C GLU A 58 13.24 -6.05 -2.49
N TRP A 59 11.99 -6.47 -2.27
CA TRP A 59 11.05 -6.73 -3.35
C TRP A 59 10.75 -5.48 -4.20
N PHE A 60 10.61 -4.31 -3.56
CA PHE A 60 10.48 -3.04 -4.28
C PHE A 60 11.78 -2.64 -5.01
N GLY A 61 12.94 -3.06 -4.49
CA GLY A 61 14.23 -2.86 -5.13
C GLY A 61 14.50 -1.38 -5.48
N PRO A 62 14.99 -1.08 -6.70
CA PRO A 62 15.32 0.29 -7.12
C PRO A 62 14.13 1.26 -7.10
N PHE A 63 12.89 0.75 -7.16
CA PHE A 63 11.70 1.59 -7.14
C PHE A 63 11.56 2.34 -5.80
N SER A 64 11.97 1.75 -4.68
CA SER A 64 11.92 2.38 -3.36
C SER A 64 12.64 3.73 -3.34
N GLU A 65 13.85 3.78 -3.90
CA GLU A 65 14.63 5.01 -3.95
C GLU A 65 14.05 6.04 -4.92
N GLN A 66 13.50 5.58 -6.05
CA GLN A 66 12.82 6.45 -7.01
C GLN A 66 11.60 7.11 -6.36
N ALA A 67 10.71 6.32 -5.75
CA ALA A 67 9.52 6.81 -5.09
C ALA A 67 9.87 7.82 -3.98
N MET A 68 10.96 7.57 -3.23
CA MET A 68 11.45 8.52 -2.23
C MET A 68 11.85 9.85 -2.87
N ARG A 69 12.73 9.84 -3.89
CA ARG A 69 13.17 11.07 -4.56
C ARG A 69 12.01 11.87 -5.16
N GLU A 70 11.08 11.18 -5.83
CA GLU A 70 9.93 11.82 -6.46
C GLU A 70 8.98 12.42 -5.42
N SER A 71 8.68 11.69 -4.34
CA SER A 71 7.85 12.22 -3.26
C SER A 71 8.49 13.41 -2.55
N THR A 72 9.80 13.38 -2.28
CA THR A 72 10.54 14.51 -1.69
C THR A 72 10.49 15.74 -2.60
N PHE A 73 10.77 15.58 -3.90
CA PHE A 73 10.70 16.68 -4.85
C PHE A 73 9.30 17.33 -4.88
N LEU A 74 8.25 16.51 -4.89
CA LEU A 74 6.87 17.01 -4.85
C LEU A 74 6.58 17.77 -3.53
N ILE A 75 7.04 17.25 -2.39
CA ILE A 75 6.88 17.92 -1.09
C ILE A 75 7.61 19.26 -1.08
N GLU A 76 8.87 19.31 -1.51
CA GLU A 76 9.66 20.55 -1.58
C GLU A 76 8.97 21.59 -2.47
N LYS A 77 8.47 21.19 -3.64
CA LYS A 77 7.74 22.10 -4.55
C LYS A 77 6.43 22.60 -3.96
N LEU A 78 5.76 21.82 -3.11
CA LEU A 78 4.54 22.25 -2.42
C LEU A 78 4.87 23.21 -1.28
N VAL A 79 5.93 22.94 -0.50
CA VAL A 79 6.35 23.78 0.63
C VAL A 79 6.89 25.13 0.16
N HIS A 80 7.71 25.17 -0.90
CA HIS A 80 8.27 26.42 -1.43
C HIS A 80 7.29 27.25 -2.30
N ARG A 81 6.06 26.78 -2.50
CA ARG A 81 5.01 27.51 -3.22
C ARG A 81 4.17 28.40 -2.29
N PHE A 82 4.40 28.32 -0.99
CA PHE A 82 3.85 29.18 0.06
C PHE A 82 4.99 29.89 0.80
#